data_AF-A0A972BCY6-F1
#
_entry.id   AF-A0A972BCY6-F1
#
_cell.length_a   1.000
_cell.length_b   1.000
_cell.length_c   1.000
_cell.angle_alpha   90.00
_cell.angle_beta   90.00
_cell.angle_gamma   90.00
#
_symmetry.space_group_name_H-M   'P 1'
#
loop_
_entity.id
_entity.type
_entity.pdbx_description
1 polymer ?
#
loop_
_entity_poly.entity_id
_entity_poly.type
_entity_poly.pdbx_seq_one_letter_code
_entity_poly.pdbx_strand_id
1 'polypeptide(L)'
;MHWIDPHFEPLLAIVAATIDETGCLIEANRGFLRLIEADLSQAQGVQVGHFFIHPDFATLVDKSAGIDGEIHKGLLTVGEYMGRTRSLHGRIWRNGNLLQVLAEFDIEELEALCATTLDLNRDYANAQLELAQSNLKLKRSCSNWFSN
;
A
#
# COMPACT_ATOMS: atom_id res chain seq x y z
N MET A 1 12.44 22.49 -14.81
CA MET A 1 13.24 21.58 -13.98
C MET A 1 12.30 20.48 -13.51
N HIS A 2 12.50 19.24 -13.95
CA HIS A 2 11.86 18.10 -13.29
C HIS A 2 12.48 17.99 -11.89
N TRP A 3 11.63 17.90 -10.87
CA TRP A 3 12.08 17.73 -9.49
C TRP A 3 12.18 16.24 -9.12
N ILE A 4 11.49 15.38 -9.85
CA ILE A 4 11.64 13.93 -9.76
C ILE A 4 12.97 13.56 -10.42
N ASP A 5 13.88 12.98 -9.64
CA ASP A 5 15.15 12.48 -10.15
C ASP A 5 14.87 11.36 -11.18
N PRO A 6 15.48 11.37 -12.38
CA PRO A 6 15.30 10.32 -13.38
C PRO A 6 15.56 8.89 -12.86
N HIS A 7 16.36 8.73 -11.80
CA HIS A 7 16.60 7.43 -11.18
C HIS A 7 15.39 6.91 -10.38
N PHE A 8 14.42 7.77 -10.03
CA PHE A 8 13.18 7.39 -9.35
C PHE A 8 12.08 6.93 -10.29
N GLU A 9 12.17 7.25 -11.58
CA GLU A 9 11.21 6.81 -12.60
C GLU A 9 10.89 5.32 -12.58
N PRO A 10 11.89 4.41 -12.58
CA PRO A 10 11.62 2.97 -12.60
C PRO A 10 11.20 2.39 -11.24
N LEU A 11 11.35 3.14 -10.14
CA LEU A 11 11.16 2.59 -8.79
C LEU A 11 9.68 2.44 -8.47
N LEU A 12 9.30 1.23 -8.05
CA LEU A 12 7.92 0.91 -7.66
C LEU A 12 7.66 1.06 -6.16
N ALA A 13 8.71 0.95 -5.34
CA ALA A 13 8.61 1.13 -3.89
C ALA A 13 8.62 2.61 -3.48
N ILE A 14 9.12 3.48 -4.36
CA ILE A 14 9.11 4.93 -4.20
C ILE A 14 7.97 5.49 -5.03
N VAL A 15 7.20 6.37 -4.42
CA VAL A 15 6.04 7.05 -4.99
C VAL A 15 6.40 8.53 -5.10
N ALA A 16 6.44 9.05 -6.32
CA ALA A 16 6.73 10.46 -6.58
C ALA A 16 5.71 11.04 -7.56
N ALA A 17 5.12 12.19 -7.23
CA ALA A 17 4.16 12.87 -8.11
C ALA A 17 4.07 14.38 -7.87
N THR A 18 3.78 15.11 -8.94
CA THR A 18 3.36 16.52 -8.92
C THR A 18 1.86 16.60 -9.20
N ILE A 19 1.12 17.24 -8.30
CA ILE A 19 -0.33 17.40 -8.39
C ILE A 19 -0.63 18.89 -8.25
N ASP A 20 -1.55 19.44 -9.03
CA ASP A 20 -1.99 20.83 -8.82
C ASP A 20 -3.03 20.96 -7.70
N GLU A 21 -3.35 22.18 -7.28
CA GLU A 21 -4.35 22.46 -6.22
C GLU A 21 -5.77 21.95 -6.55
N THR A 22 -6.08 21.67 -7.82
CA THR A 22 -7.39 21.10 -8.20
C THR A 22 -7.42 19.59 -8.00
N GLY A 23 -6.26 18.96 -7.80
CA GLY A 23 -6.11 17.51 -7.67
C GLY A 23 -5.79 16.82 -9.00
N CYS A 24 -5.41 17.56 -10.04
CA CYS A 24 -5.00 16.99 -11.32
C CYS A 24 -3.52 16.58 -11.30
N LEU A 25 -3.22 15.41 -11.85
CA LEU A 25 -1.86 14.89 -11.96
C LEU A 25 -1.08 15.61 -13.07
N ILE A 26 0.07 16.19 -12.73
CA ILE A 26 0.97 16.86 -13.69
C ILE A 26 2.11 15.93 -14.10
N GLU A 27 2.70 15.24 -13.13
CA GLU A 27 3.88 14.39 -13.32
C GLU A 27 3.84 13.26 -12.28
N ALA A 28 4.29 12.05 -12.64
CA ALA A 28 4.35 10.92 -11.73
C ALA A 28 5.38 9.90 -12.17
N ASN A 29 6.07 9.28 -11.21
CA ASN A 29 6.89 8.11 -11.47
C ASN A 29 6.02 6.83 -11.58
N ARG A 30 6.65 5.71 -11.98
CA ARG A 30 5.94 4.43 -12.09
C ARG A 30 5.37 3.92 -10.79
N GLY A 31 5.97 4.23 -9.64
CA GLY A 31 5.45 3.86 -8.33
C GLY A 31 4.10 4.52 -8.03
N PHE A 32 3.95 5.81 -8.28
CA PHE A 32 2.67 6.51 -8.10
C PHE A 32 1.61 5.98 -9.07
N LEU A 33 1.94 5.75 -10.34
CA LEU A 33 0.99 5.22 -11.32
C LEU A 33 0.50 3.81 -10.97
N ARG A 34 1.41 2.96 -10.48
CA ARG A 34 1.05 1.63 -9.97
C ARG A 34 0.12 1.71 -8.76
N LEU A 35 0.34 2.69 -7.88
CA LEU A 35 -0.47 2.89 -6.68
C LEU A 35 -1.92 3.25 -7.01
N ILE A 36 -2.14 4.08 -8.03
CA ILE A 36 -3.48 4.49 -8.49
C ILE A 36 -4.04 3.61 -9.61
N GLU A 37 -3.37 2.50 -9.93
CA GLU A 37 -3.73 1.56 -11.01
C GLU A 37 -3.96 2.23 -12.39
N ALA A 38 -3.24 3.34 -12.67
CA ALA A 38 -3.38 4.11 -13.90
C ALA A 38 -2.33 3.71 -14.96
N ASP A 39 -2.75 3.74 -16.23
CA ASP A 39 -1.85 3.54 -17.36
C ASP A 39 -1.02 4.79 -17.67
N LEU A 40 0.28 4.59 -17.93
CA LEU A 40 1.28 5.63 -18.25
C LEU A 40 0.85 6.55 -19.40
N SER A 41 0.06 6.06 -20.35
CA SER A 41 -0.35 6.80 -21.55
C SER A 41 -1.49 7.79 -21.32
N GLN A 42 -2.17 7.74 -20.18
CA GLN A 42 -3.37 8.56 -19.91
C GLN A 42 -3.29 9.35 -18.60
N ALA A 43 -2.17 9.27 -17.87
CA ALA A 43 -2.13 9.75 -16.49
C ALA A 43 -2.09 11.29 -16.33
N GLN A 44 -1.57 12.03 -17.30
CA GLN A 44 -1.51 13.49 -17.20
C GLN A 44 -2.91 14.13 -17.31
N GLY A 45 -3.22 15.03 -16.38
CA GLY A 45 -4.51 15.71 -16.28
C GLY A 45 -5.63 14.87 -15.65
N VAL A 46 -5.32 13.66 -15.16
CA VAL A 46 -6.30 12.84 -14.43
C VAL A 46 -6.51 13.40 -13.03
N GLN A 47 -7.76 13.43 -12.60
CA GLN A 47 -8.12 13.78 -11.24
C GLN A 47 -7.66 12.69 -10.27
N VAL A 48 -6.59 12.94 -9.52
CA VAL A 48 -5.99 11.97 -8.58
C VAL A 48 -6.12 12.37 -7.11
N GLY A 49 -6.53 13.62 -6.82
CA GLY A 49 -6.70 14.09 -5.44
C GLY A 49 -7.63 13.20 -4.60
N HIS A 50 -8.63 12.56 -5.24
CA HIS A 50 -9.57 11.68 -4.56
C HIS A 50 -8.95 10.37 -4.04
N PHE A 51 -7.75 9.99 -4.49
CA PHE A 51 -7.03 8.83 -3.95
C PHE A 51 -6.40 9.11 -2.58
N PHE A 52 -6.25 10.37 -2.18
CA PHE A 52 -5.71 10.72 -0.85
C PHE A 52 -6.81 10.57 0.20
N ILE A 53 -6.73 9.52 1.00
CA ILE A 53 -7.71 9.20 2.05
C ILE A 53 -7.30 9.83 3.37
N HIS A 54 -6.01 9.78 3.71
CA HIS A 54 -5.51 10.38 4.94
C HIS A 54 -4.06 10.87 4.80
N PRO A 55 -3.77 12.15 5.10
CA PRO A 55 -4.74 13.25 5.08
C PRO A 55 -5.44 13.32 3.72
N ASP A 56 -6.68 13.80 3.70
CA ASP A 56 -7.39 14.05 2.43
C ASP A 56 -6.74 15.21 1.66
N PHE A 57 -7.01 15.26 0.35
CA PHE A 57 -6.37 16.23 -0.53
C PHE A 57 -6.79 17.68 -0.21
N ALA A 58 -8.04 17.91 0.19
CA ALA A 58 -8.51 19.26 0.55
C ALA A 58 -7.74 19.82 1.74
N THR A 59 -7.53 19.00 2.78
CA THR A 59 -6.72 19.34 3.95
C THR A 59 -5.28 19.66 3.55
N LEU A 60 -4.71 18.93 2.60
CA LEU A 60 -3.36 19.20 2.08
C LEU A 60 -3.28 20.53 1.32
N VAL A 61 -4.31 20.89 0.55
CA VAL A 61 -4.39 22.18 -0.16
C VAL A 61 -4.58 23.36 0.80
N ASP A 62 -5.34 23.18 1.88
CA ASP A 62 -5.57 24.26 2.86
C ASP A 62 -4.38 24.51 3.79
N LYS A 63 -3.47 23.54 3.94
CA LYS A 63 -2.28 23.70 4.80
C LYS A 63 -1.32 24.75 4.26
N SER A 64 -0.91 25.66 5.13
CA SER A 64 0.17 26.60 4.82
C SER A 64 1.52 25.90 4.79
N ALA A 65 2.36 26.29 3.83
CA ALA A 65 3.71 25.77 3.68
C ALA A 65 4.62 26.23 4.83
N GLY A 66 5.42 25.32 5.37
CA GLY A 66 6.51 25.65 6.29
C GLY A 66 7.66 26.40 5.58
N ILE A 67 8.73 26.68 6.33
CA ILE A 67 9.91 27.43 5.83
C ILE A 67 10.51 26.79 4.57
N ASP A 68 10.51 25.46 4.50
CA ASP A 68 11.08 24.70 3.39
C ASP A 68 10.02 24.25 2.36
N GLY A 69 8.82 24.81 2.42
CA GLY A 69 7.70 24.38 1.57
C GLY A 69 6.96 23.14 2.08
N GLU A 70 7.48 22.42 3.08
CA GLU A 70 6.88 21.18 3.61
C GLU A 70 5.49 21.49 4.23
N ILE A 71 4.47 20.74 3.81
CA ILE A 71 3.09 20.82 4.32
C ILE A 71 2.67 19.56 5.08
N HIS A 72 3.32 18.43 4.80
CA HIS A 72 3.04 17.17 5.48
C HIS A 72 4.28 16.30 5.57
N LYS A 73 4.41 15.59 6.68
CA LYS A 73 5.43 14.56 6.92
C LYS A 73 4.84 13.47 7.80
N GLY A 74 4.99 12.22 7.36
CA GLY A 74 4.53 11.04 8.10
C GLY A 74 3.70 10.12 7.22
N LEU A 75 2.74 9.45 7.84
CA LEU A 75 1.88 8.48 7.17
C LEU A 75 0.95 9.16 6.16
N LEU A 76 0.77 8.49 5.03
CA LEU A 76 -0.20 8.78 3.97
C LEU A 76 -0.98 7.50 3.72
N THR A 77 -2.30 7.59 3.61
CA THR A 77 -3.15 6.51 3.13
C THR A 77 -3.67 6.90 1.76
N VAL A 78 -3.29 6.13 0.74
CA VAL A 78 -3.64 6.39 -0.65
C VAL A 78 -4.32 5.16 -1.26
N GLY A 79 -5.37 5.39 -2.05
CA GLY A 79 -6.09 4.35 -2.78
C GLY A 79 -7.56 4.72 -2.97
N GLU A 80 -8.34 3.77 -3.48
CA GLU A 80 -9.79 3.97 -3.60
C GLU A 80 -10.50 3.67 -2.28
N TYR A 81 -11.46 4.51 -1.90
CA TYR A 81 -12.23 4.37 -0.65
C TYR A 81 -12.95 3.01 -0.53
N MET A 82 -13.45 2.46 -1.64
CA MET A 82 -14.09 1.13 -1.70
C MET A 82 -13.16 0.02 -2.20
N GLY A 83 -11.92 0.37 -2.53
CA GLY A 83 -10.95 -0.51 -3.16
C GLY A 83 -9.77 -0.82 -2.24
N ARG A 84 -8.60 -1.00 -2.85
CA ARG A 84 -7.36 -1.25 -2.11
C ARG A 84 -6.74 0.06 -1.70
N THR A 85 -6.49 0.20 -0.40
CA THR A 85 -5.70 1.29 0.18
C THR A 85 -4.28 0.80 0.47
N ARG A 86 -3.35 1.75 0.51
CA ARG A 86 -1.95 1.52 0.84
C ARG A 86 -1.47 2.59 1.80
N SER A 87 -0.75 2.15 2.82
CA SER A 87 -0.04 3.03 3.74
C SER A 87 1.34 3.34 3.18
N LEU A 88 1.69 4.62 3.16
CA LEU A 88 2.98 5.12 2.71
C LEU A 88 3.57 6.02 3.80
N HIS A 89 4.88 5.96 3.99
CA HIS A 89 5.58 6.98 4.77
C HIS A 89 6.15 8.00 3.79
N GLY A 90 5.79 9.27 3.93
CA GLY A 90 6.21 10.28 2.97
C GLY A 90 6.21 11.69 3.48
N ARG A 91 6.47 12.57 2.52
CA ARG A 91 6.49 14.02 2.67
C ARG A 91 5.79 14.66 1.50
N ILE A 92 5.16 15.79 1.78
CA ILE A 92 4.51 16.61 0.77
C ILE A 92 5.00 18.04 0.92
N TRP A 93 5.44 18.63 -0.18
CA TRP A 93 5.86 20.03 -0.26
C TRP A 93 4.94 20.81 -1.17
N ARG A 94 4.82 22.11 -0.89
CA ARG A 94 4.17 23.09 -1.74
C ARG A 94 5.21 23.91 -2.47
N ASN A 95 5.05 24.01 -3.78
CA ASN A 95 5.83 24.88 -4.65
C ASN A 95 4.89 25.68 -5.55
N GLY A 96 4.55 26.91 -5.14
CA GLY A 96 3.47 27.67 -5.76
C GLY A 96 2.14 26.94 -5.61
N ASN A 97 1.44 26.72 -6.73
CA ASN A 97 0.14 26.05 -6.78
C ASN A 97 0.27 24.53 -7.05
N LEU A 98 1.45 23.97 -6.80
CA LEU A 98 1.75 22.57 -7.00
C LEU A 98 2.10 21.91 -5.66
N LEU A 99 1.58 20.71 -5.48
CA LEU A 99 1.92 19.80 -4.40
C LEU A 99 2.84 18.72 -4.95
N GLN A 100 3.99 18.57 -4.34
CA GLN A 100 4.99 17.57 -4.66
C GLN A 100 4.98 16.50 -3.59
N VAL A 101 4.70 15.25 -3.98
CA VAL A 101 4.56 14.10 -3.08
C VAL A 101 5.75 13.18 -3.29
N LEU A 102 6.48 12.86 -2.21
CA LEU A 102 7.49 11.81 -2.21
C LEU A 102 7.23 10.87 -1.02
N ALA A 103 7.03 9.60 -1.29
CA ALA A 103 6.73 8.61 -0.27
C ALA A 103 7.34 7.26 -0.62
N GLU A 104 7.44 6.39 0.37
CA GLU A 104 7.74 4.97 0.20
C GLU A 104 6.61 4.13 0.80
N PHE A 105 6.43 2.91 0.31
CA PHE A 105 5.48 1.99 0.91
C PHE A 105 5.90 1.66 2.34
N ASP A 106 4.94 1.71 3.26
CA ASP A 106 5.18 1.27 4.63
C ASP A 106 5.35 -0.25 4.65
N ILE A 107 6.57 -0.71 4.91
CA ILE A 107 6.94 -2.12 4.89
C ILE A 107 6.36 -2.86 6.10
N GLU A 108 6.02 -2.17 7.19
CA GLU A 108 5.47 -2.82 8.40
C GLU A 108 4.13 -3.53 8.11
N GLU A 109 3.28 -2.96 7.26
CA GLU A 109 2.00 -3.56 6.86
C GLU A 109 2.20 -4.84 6.01
N LEU A 110 3.25 -4.86 5.18
CA LEU A 110 3.62 -6.01 4.37
C LEU A 110 4.26 -7.13 5.21
N GLU A 111 5.11 -6.77 6.17
CA GLU A 111 5.71 -7.72 7.10
C GLU A 111 4.66 -8.38 8.01
N ALA A 112 3.69 -7.61 8.51
CA ALA A 112 2.57 -8.13 9.31
C ALA A 112 1.70 -9.13 8.53
N LEU A 113 1.44 -8.86 7.24
CA LEU A 113 0.69 -9.78 6.37
C LEU A 113 1.47 -11.07 6.08
N CYS A 114 2.78 -10.97 5.81
CA CYS A 114 3.65 -12.12 5.62
C CYS A 114 3.71 -12.99 6.88
N ALA A 115 3.81 -12.39 8.06
CA ALA A 115 3.79 -13.10 9.34
C ALA A 115 2.47 -13.87 9.53
N THR A 116 1.33 -13.22 9.26
CA THR A 116 0.00 -13.85 9.36
C THR A 116 -0.15 -15.05 8.41
N THR A 117 0.41 -14.96 7.20
CA THR A 117 0.34 -16.06 6.22
C THR A 117 1.22 -17.25 6.62
N LEU A 118 2.36 -16.99 7.28
CA LEU A 118 3.22 -18.03 7.84
C LEU A 118 2.56 -18.73 9.03
N ASP A 119 1.89 -17.98 9.90
CA ASP A 119 1.15 -18.53 11.04
C ASP A 119 -0.01 -19.41 10.58
N LEU A 120 -0.79 -18.97 9.58
CA LEU A 120 -1.88 -19.77 9.00
C LEU A 120 -1.37 -21.08 8.36
N ASN A 121 -0.22 -21.05 7.68
CA ASN A 121 0.38 -22.27 7.14
C ASN A 121 0.80 -23.25 8.24
N ARG A 122 1.29 -22.73 9.37
CA ARG A 122 1.67 -23.54 10.53
C ARG A 122 0.46 -24.20 11.18
N ASP A 123 -0.63 -23.45 11.33
CA ASP A 123 -1.88 -23.96 11.90
C ASP A 123 -2.51 -25.03 10.99
N TYR A 124 -2.45 -24.85 9.67
CA TYR A 124 -2.92 -25.84 8.71
C TYR A 124 -2.11 -27.14 8.78
N ALA A 125 -0.78 -27.05 8.91
CA ALA A 125 0.09 -28.21 9.08
C ALA A 125 -0.19 -28.98 10.38
N ASN A 126 -0.44 -28.26 11.48
CA ASN A 126 -0.80 -28.86 12.76
C ASN A 126 -2.15 -29.59 12.70
N ALA A 127 -3.16 -28.97 12.08
CA ALA A 127 -4.49 -29.57 11.93
C ALA A 127 -4.46 -30.85 11.07
N GLN A 128 -3.68 -30.88 9.99
CA GLN A 128 -3.44 -32.08 9.19
C GLN A 128 -2.83 -33.23 10.01
N LEU A 129 -1.88 -32.88 10.90
CA LEU A 129 -1.19 -33.85 11.74
C LEU A 129 -2.13 -34.44 12.80
N GLU A 130 -2.98 -33.62 13.42
CA GLU A 130 -4.01 -34.07 14.36
C GLU A 130 -5.09 -34.95 13.71
N LEU A 131 -5.51 -34.60 12.48
CA LEU A 131 -6.45 -35.40 11.70
C LEU A 131 -5.86 -36.76 11.30
N ALA A 132 -4.58 -36.79 10.91
CA ALA A 132 -3.87 -38.04 10.61
C ALA A 132 -3.74 -38.92 11.86
N GLN A 133 -3.38 -38.35 13.00
CA GLN A 133 -3.26 -39.08 14.27
C GLN A 133 -4.62 -39.63 14.75
N SER A 134 -5.69 -38.84 14.64
CA SER A 134 -7.04 -39.25 15.04
C SER A 134 -7.55 -40.38 14.13
N ASN A 135 -7.32 -40.28 12.83
CA ASN A 135 -7.66 -41.37 11.89
C ASN A 135 -6.91 -42.67 12.20
N LEU A 136 -5.63 -42.60 12.58
CA LEU A 136 -4.87 -43.78 13.00
C LEU A 136 -5.43 -44.42 14.27
N LYS A 137 -5.84 -43.61 15.26
CA LYS A 137 -6.45 -44.10 16.51
C LYS A 137 -7.81 -44.76 16.27
N LEU A 138 -8.65 -44.17 15.40
CA LEU A 138 -9.95 -44.73 15.04
C LEU A 138 -9.82 -46.06 14.28
N LYS A 139 -8.91 -46.15 13.30
CA LYS A 139 -8.63 -47.40 12.58
C LYS A 139 -8.16 -48.52 13.49
N ARG A 140 -7.28 -48.22 14.46
CA ARG A 140 -6.80 -49.19 15.46
C ARG A 140 -7.92 -49.65 16.39
N SER A 141 -8.79 -48.74 16.83
CA SER A 141 -9.91 -49.07 17.71
C SER A 141 -10.95 -49.93 16.98
N CYS A 142 -11.30 -49.57 15.75
CA CYS A 142 -12.24 -50.34 14.94
C CYS A 142 -11.72 -51.75 14.61
N SER A 143 -10.42 -51.91 14.35
CA SER A 143 -9.80 -53.23 14.12
C SER A 143 -9.83 -54.15 15.36
N ASN A 144 -9.73 -53.59 16.56
CA ASN A 144 -9.79 -54.38 17.80
C ASN A 144 -11.22 -54.83 18.15
N TRP A 145 -12.23 -54.09 17.71
CA TRP A 145 -13.64 -54.45 17.91
C TRP A 145 -14.14 -55.56 16.98
N PHE A 146 -13.48 -55.80 15.84
CA PHE A 146 -13.82 -56.88 14.89
C PHE A 146 -13.05 -58.18 15.11
N SER A 147 -12.21 -58.27 16.16
CA SER A 147 -11.38 -59.45 16.46
C SER A 147 -11.76 -60.18 17.77
N ASN A 148 -12.90 -59.81 18.37
CA ASN A 148 -13.56 -60.52 19.48
C ASN A 148 -14.96 -60.95 19.04
#